data_AF-A0A2G5TP82-F1
#
_entry.id   AF-A0A2G5TP82-F1
#
_cell.length_a   1.000
_cell.length_b   1.000
_cell.length_c   1.000
_cell.angle_alpha   90.00
_cell.angle_beta   90.00
_cell.angle_gamma   90.00
#
_symmetry.space_group_name_H-M   'P 1'
#
loop_
_entity.id
_entity.type
_entity.pdbx_description
1 polymer ?
#
loop_
_entity_poly.entity_id
_entity_poly.type
_entity_poly.pdbx_seq_one_letter_code
_entity_poly.pdbx_strand_id
1 'polypeptide(L)'
;MSISSISSDSEHDVPPLQQPNGPVRLVVPTIGCIPVRPFLIILSILGIIGSFWTFFGVMILNETMFSSYLKCVIGLGFHTAVLIGTINYYDDVLYVCQRLTLISMILSVFLMIVLLASNLLIEHIIEIQLLLALALVVTVLEYESIKRLRKYIEARRGTDGNESLA
;
A
#
# COMPACT_ATOMS: atom_id res chain seq x y z
N MET A 1 18.28 61.63 -41.39
CA MET A 1 18.33 61.41 -39.93
C MET A 1 17.74 60.02 -39.70
N SER A 2 18.63 59.04 -39.54
CA SER A 2 18.27 57.63 -39.33
C SER A 2 18.03 57.40 -37.86
N ILE A 3 16.90 56.78 -37.50
CA ILE A 3 16.65 56.29 -36.15
C ILE A 3 16.43 54.79 -36.23
N SER A 4 17.27 54.14 -35.43
CA SER A 4 17.57 52.74 -35.23
C SER A 4 16.38 51.88 -34.81
N SER A 5 16.34 50.68 -35.37
CA SER A 5 15.62 49.51 -34.88
C SER A 5 16.13 49.09 -33.49
N ILE A 6 15.21 48.88 -32.55
CA ILE A 6 15.48 48.16 -31.30
C ILE A 6 14.51 46.97 -31.21
N SER A 7 15.13 45.82 -31.43
CA SER A 7 14.70 44.47 -31.06
C SER A 7 14.62 44.35 -29.54
N SER A 8 13.57 43.69 -29.03
CA SER A 8 13.65 42.75 -27.89
C SER A 8 12.32 42.03 -27.74
N ASP A 9 12.14 40.99 -28.55
CA ASP A 9 11.32 39.85 -28.19
C ASP A 9 12.03 39.15 -27.02
N SER A 10 11.40 39.11 -25.85
CA SER A 10 11.71 38.12 -24.82
C SER A 10 10.50 37.22 -24.65
N GLU A 11 10.24 36.43 -25.68
CA GLU A 11 9.55 35.17 -25.51
C GLU A 11 10.36 34.38 -24.48
N HIS A 12 9.79 34.17 -23.30
CA HIS A 12 10.28 33.15 -22.40
C HIS A 12 10.14 31.82 -23.12
N ASP A 13 11.26 31.35 -23.65
CA ASP A 13 11.51 29.98 -24.04
C ASP A 13 11.11 29.06 -22.86
N VAL A 14 9.84 28.66 -22.83
CA VAL A 14 9.46 27.42 -22.17
C VAL A 14 10.08 26.35 -23.05
N PRO A 15 11.09 25.60 -22.57
CA PRO A 15 11.66 24.54 -23.37
C PRO A 15 10.52 23.59 -23.75
N PRO A 16 10.39 23.21 -25.04
CA PRO A 16 9.39 22.24 -25.43
C PRO A 16 9.62 20.99 -24.59
N LEU A 17 8.54 20.46 -24.00
CA LEU A 17 8.53 19.15 -23.37
C LEU A 17 9.09 18.17 -24.38
N GLN A 18 10.38 17.87 -24.23
CA GLN A 18 11.09 16.90 -25.03
C GLN A 18 10.48 15.56 -24.65
N GLN A 19 9.43 15.15 -25.38
CA GLN A 19 8.97 13.77 -25.41
C GLN A 19 10.13 12.97 -25.99
N PRO A 20 10.85 12.18 -25.17
CA PRO A 20 11.86 11.31 -25.72
C PRO A 20 11.08 10.16 -26.35
N ASN A 21 11.04 10.12 -27.68
CA ASN A 21 10.63 8.96 -28.47
C ASN A 21 11.63 7.82 -28.28
N GLY A 22 11.66 7.26 -27.07
CA GLY A 22 12.32 6.03 -26.69
C GLY A 22 11.38 5.24 -25.77
N PRO A 23 11.57 3.92 -25.61
CA PRO A 23 10.72 3.12 -24.74
C PRO A 23 10.71 3.75 -23.35
N VAL A 24 9.53 4.16 -22.88
CA VAL A 24 9.37 4.80 -21.57
C VAL A 24 9.77 3.78 -20.51
N ARG A 25 11.00 3.89 -20.03
CA ARG A 25 11.55 2.95 -19.05
C ARG A 25 10.91 3.24 -17.69
N LEU A 26 9.81 2.56 -17.41
CA LEU A 26 9.09 2.67 -16.14
C LEU A 26 10.02 2.26 -14.98
N VAL A 27 10.26 3.22 -14.07
CA VAL A 27 11.05 2.98 -12.86
C VAL A 27 10.23 2.11 -11.90
N VAL A 28 10.84 1.03 -11.42
CA VAL A 28 10.21 0.13 -10.44
C VAL A 28 9.89 0.93 -9.16
N PRO A 29 8.67 0.84 -8.62
CA PRO A 29 8.28 1.62 -7.45
C PRO A 29 9.08 1.17 -6.21
N THR A 30 9.62 2.15 -5.48
CA THR A 30 10.32 1.94 -4.22
C THR A 30 9.64 2.71 -3.08
N ILE A 31 9.84 2.25 -1.84
CA ILE A 31 9.60 3.02 -0.60
C ILE A 31 10.97 3.23 0.03
N GLY A 32 11.47 4.46 -0.05
CA GLY A 32 12.88 4.73 0.23
C GLY A 32 13.76 3.91 -0.72
N CYS A 33 14.58 3.02 -0.15
CA CYS A 33 15.48 2.14 -0.88
C CYS A 33 14.89 0.74 -1.15
N ILE A 34 13.69 0.42 -0.65
CA ILE A 34 13.14 -0.93 -0.70
C ILE A 34 12.18 -1.05 -1.90
N PRO A 35 12.38 -2.03 -2.80
CA PRO A 35 11.44 -2.29 -3.89
C PRO A 35 10.09 -2.75 -3.34
N VAL A 36 9.01 -2.09 -3.79
CA VAL A 36 7.65 -2.26 -3.25
C VAL A 36 7.12 -3.69 -3.42
N ARG A 37 7.42 -4.33 -4.56
CA ARG A 37 6.92 -5.66 -4.88
C ARG A 37 7.43 -6.75 -3.92
N PRO A 38 8.75 -6.97 -3.73
CA PRO A 38 9.23 -7.94 -2.77
C PRO A 38 8.85 -7.58 -1.33
N PHE A 39 8.74 -6.29 -0.99
CA PHE A 39 8.23 -5.88 0.31
C PHE A 39 6.81 -6.39 0.58
N LEU A 40 5.88 -6.19 -0.36
CA LEU A 40 4.50 -6.70 -0.26
C LEU A 40 4.43 -8.22 -0.22
N ILE A 41 5.28 -8.92 -0.97
CA ILE A 41 5.36 -10.38 -0.95
C ILE A 41 5.78 -10.87 0.43
N ILE A 42 6.85 -10.30 0.99
CA ILE A 42 7.34 -10.65 2.33
C ILE A 42 6.27 -10.37 3.37
N LEU A 43 5.64 -9.18 3.31
CA LEU A 43 4.59 -8.80 4.25
C LEU A 43 3.38 -9.75 4.18
N SER A 44 2.99 -10.15 2.97
CA SER A 44 1.89 -11.11 2.78
C SER A 44 2.22 -12.50 3.34
N ILE A 45 3.45 -12.99 3.13
CA ILE A 45 3.89 -14.27 3.70
C ILE A 45 3.90 -14.22 5.23
N LEU A 46 4.40 -13.13 5.82
CA LEU A 46 4.37 -12.92 7.27
C LEU A 46 2.93 -12.89 7.80
N GLY A 47 2.01 -12.22 7.10
CA GLY A 47 0.60 -12.19 7.45
C GLY A 47 -0.08 -13.56 7.39
N ILE A 48 0.26 -14.38 6.38
CA ILE A 48 -0.23 -15.77 6.27
C ILE A 48 0.28 -16.62 7.44
N ILE A 49 1.58 -16.56 7.75
CA ILE A 49 2.19 -17.28 8.88
C ILE A 49 1.54 -16.83 10.19
N GLY A 50 1.38 -15.52 10.39
CA GLY A 50 0.72 -14.95 11.56
C GLY A 50 -0.72 -15.42 11.72
N SER A 51 -1.46 -15.52 10.61
CA SER A 51 -2.85 -16.04 10.62
C SER A 51 -2.88 -17.50 11.11
N PHE A 52 -1.98 -18.36 10.62
CA PHE A 52 -1.87 -19.73 11.15
C PHE A 52 -1.44 -19.77 12.62
N TRP A 53 -0.52 -18.91 13.03
CA TRP A 53 -0.07 -18.83 14.42
C TRP A 53 -1.23 -18.50 15.37
N THR A 54 -2.07 -17.53 15.01
CA THR A 54 -3.25 -17.18 15.82
C THR A 54 -4.25 -18.33 15.92
N PHE A 55 -4.40 -19.11 14.86
CA PHE A 55 -5.25 -20.30 14.86
C PHE A 55 -4.70 -21.39 15.79
N PHE A 56 -3.41 -21.70 15.72
CA PHE A 56 -2.77 -22.68 16.61
C PHE A 56 -2.81 -22.25 18.07
N GLY A 57 -2.56 -20.97 18.37
CA GLY A 57 -2.61 -20.45 19.73
C GLY A 57 -3.96 -20.66 20.39
N VAL A 58 -5.05 -20.46 19.65
CA VAL A 58 -6.41 -20.62 20.17
C VAL A 58 -6.78 -22.10 20.38
N MET A 59 -6.31 -22.98 19.50
CA MET A 59 -6.47 -24.43 19.67
C MET A 59 -5.81 -24.93 20.97
N ILE A 60 -4.67 -24.36 21.33
CA ILE A 60 -3.92 -24.72 22.54
C ILE A 60 -4.54 -24.08 23.80
N LEU A 61 -5.03 -22.85 23.70
CA LEU A 61 -5.51 -22.05 24.84
C LEU A 61 -7.02 -22.22 25.14
N ASN A 62 -7.75 -23.00 24.33
CA ASN A 62 -9.17 -23.32 24.52
C ASN A 62 -10.10 -22.09 24.64
N GLU A 63 -9.78 -21.00 23.93
CA GLU A 63 -10.67 -19.84 23.80
C GLU A 63 -11.79 -20.09 22.77
N THR A 64 -12.79 -19.20 22.73
CA THR A 64 -13.94 -19.31 21.82
C THR A 64 -13.50 -19.52 20.36
N MET A 65 -13.68 -20.74 19.86
CA MET A 65 -13.15 -21.18 18.56
C MET A 65 -13.62 -20.32 17.39
N PHE A 66 -14.84 -19.76 17.46
CA PHE A 66 -15.46 -19.05 16.35
C PHE A 66 -14.78 -17.71 16.01
N SER A 67 -14.48 -16.88 17.01
CA SER A 67 -13.87 -15.55 16.81
C SER A 67 -12.47 -15.67 16.17
N SER A 68 -11.69 -16.62 16.66
CA SER A 68 -10.34 -16.87 16.18
C SER A 68 -10.31 -17.52 14.81
N TYR A 69 -11.25 -18.43 14.52
CA TYR A 69 -11.41 -18.99 13.19
C TYR A 69 -11.74 -17.89 12.17
N LEU A 70 -12.68 -17.00 12.50
CA LEU A 70 -13.04 -15.88 11.65
C LEU A 70 -11.83 -14.96 11.36
N LYS A 71 -11.04 -14.63 12.39
CA LYS A 71 -9.80 -13.84 12.24
C LYS A 71 -8.79 -14.52 11.32
N CYS A 72 -8.58 -15.83 11.50
CA CYS A 72 -7.68 -16.62 10.66
C CYS A 72 -8.12 -16.60 9.19
N VAL A 73 -9.39 -16.88 8.91
CA VAL A 73 -9.94 -16.90 7.54
C VAL A 73 -9.85 -15.52 6.88
N ILE A 74 -10.20 -14.45 7.61
CA ILE A 74 -10.10 -13.08 7.10
C ILE A 74 -8.63 -12.72 6.80
N GLY A 75 -7.72 -13.00 7.73
CA GLY A 75 -6.29 -12.73 7.58
C GLY A 75 -5.67 -13.49 6.41
N LEU A 76 -5.93 -14.79 6.31
CA LEU A 76 -5.50 -15.63 5.20
C LEU A 76 -6.04 -15.14 3.86
N GLY A 77 -7.35 -14.87 3.79
CA GLY A 77 -8.00 -14.40 2.57
C GLY A 77 -7.42 -13.07 2.10
N PHE A 78 -7.26 -12.11 3.02
CA PHE A 78 -6.70 -10.80 2.70
C PHE A 78 -5.24 -10.88 2.23
N HIS A 79 -4.35 -11.53 2.99
CA HIS A 79 -2.94 -11.60 2.63
C HIS A 79 -2.69 -12.46 1.38
N THR A 80 -3.51 -13.50 1.16
CA THR A 80 -3.45 -14.27 -0.09
C THR A 80 -3.89 -13.42 -1.28
N ALA A 81 -4.94 -12.60 -1.13
CA ALA A 81 -5.37 -11.69 -2.19
C ALA A 81 -4.30 -10.63 -2.52
N VAL A 82 -3.68 -10.02 -1.50
CA VAL A 82 -2.54 -9.09 -1.69
C VAL A 82 -1.38 -9.79 -2.39
N LEU A 83 -1.04 -11.03 -1.99
CA LEU A 83 0.03 -11.81 -2.60
C LEU A 83 -0.26 -12.11 -4.08
N ILE A 84 -1.45 -12.63 -4.39
CA ILE A 84 -1.87 -12.95 -5.76
C ILE A 84 -1.87 -11.67 -6.62
N GLY A 85 -2.46 -10.60 -6.12
CA GLY A 85 -2.48 -9.30 -6.79
C GLY A 85 -1.08 -8.76 -7.08
N THR A 86 -0.15 -8.94 -6.14
CA THR A 86 1.23 -8.46 -6.25
C THR A 86 2.08 -9.31 -7.20
N ILE A 87 1.91 -10.64 -7.18
CA ILE A 87 2.66 -11.56 -8.06
C ILE A 87 2.19 -11.38 -9.51
N ASN A 88 0.87 -11.38 -9.74
CA ASN A 88 0.26 -11.37 -11.06
C ASN A 88 -0.05 -9.97 -11.61
N TYR A 89 0.23 -8.91 -10.85
CA TYR A 89 -0.10 -7.52 -11.22
C TYR A 89 -1.60 -7.30 -11.51
N TYR A 90 -2.48 -7.92 -10.73
CA TYR A 90 -3.93 -7.74 -10.85
C TYR A 90 -4.40 -6.47 -10.13
N ASP A 91 -4.56 -5.38 -10.89
CA ASP A 91 -4.93 -4.07 -10.34
C ASP A 91 -6.28 -4.08 -9.61
N ASP A 92 -7.28 -4.80 -10.13
CA ASP A 92 -8.63 -4.85 -9.52
C ASP A 92 -8.60 -5.51 -8.13
N VAL A 93 -7.82 -6.58 -7.97
CA VAL A 93 -7.62 -7.25 -6.67
C VAL A 93 -6.91 -6.31 -5.71
N LEU A 94 -5.81 -5.69 -6.16
CA LEU A 94 -5.06 -4.73 -5.36
C LEU A 94 -5.90 -3.50 -5.00
N TYR A 95 -6.82 -3.06 -5.84
CA TYR A 95 -7.75 -1.96 -5.56
C TYR A 95 -8.68 -2.29 -4.39
N VAL A 96 -9.27 -3.49 -4.42
CA VAL A 96 -10.12 -3.97 -3.32
C VAL A 96 -9.30 -4.10 -2.05
N CYS A 97 -8.11 -4.72 -2.11
CA CYS A 97 -7.21 -4.83 -0.96
C CYS A 97 -6.83 -3.46 -0.40
N GLN A 98 -6.46 -2.49 -1.25
CA GLN A 98 -6.13 -1.13 -0.82
C GLN A 98 -7.27 -0.46 -0.05
N ARG A 99 -8.52 -0.60 -0.54
CA ARG A 99 -9.71 -0.07 0.13
C ARG A 99 -9.95 -0.76 1.48
N LEU A 100 -9.80 -2.08 1.54
CA LEU A 100 -9.93 -2.82 2.80
C LEU A 100 -8.85 -2.39 3.81
N THR A 101 -7.58 -2.21 3.38
CA THR A 101 -6.51 -1.69 4.23
C THR A 101 -6.84 -0.29 4.76
N LEU A 102 -7.39 0.59 3.92
CA LEU A 102 -7.80 1.93 4.34
C LEU A 102 -8.92 1.88 5.40
N ILE A 103 -9.93 1.05 5.19
CA ILE A 103 -11.02 0.86 6.17
C ILE A 103 -10.47 0.30 7.48
N SER A 104 -9.60 -0.71 7.41
CA SER A 104 -8.91 -1.29 8.58
C SER A 104 -8.10 -0.23 9.34
N MET A 105 -7.37 0.63 8.63
CA MET A 105 -6.61 1.73 9.22
C MET A 105 -7.52 2.70 9.98
N ILE A 106 -8.63 3.14 9.38
CA ILE A 106 -9.61 4.02 10.04
C ILE A 106 -10.19 3.34 11.29
N LEU A 107 -10.56 2.06 11.19
CA LEU A 107 -11.10 1.30 12.32
C LEU A 107 -10.08 1.16 13.44
N SER A 108 -8.80 0.92 13.12
CA SER A 108 -7.73 0.81 14.12
C SER A 108 -7.49 2.12 14.87
N VAL A 109 -7.53 3.27 14.19
CA VAL A 109 -7.45 4.60 14.82
C VAL A 109 -8.65 4.84 15.72
N PHE A 110 -9.86 4.49 15.28
CA PHE A 110 -11.06 4.58 16.11
C PHE A 110 -10.92 3.73 17.38
N LEU A 111 -10.44 2.49 17.26
CA LEU A 111 -10.20 1.61 18.41
C LEU A 111 -9.13 2.16 19.36
N MET A 112 -8.04 2.76 18.87
CA MET A 112 -7.03 3.43 19.70
C MET A 112 -7.69 4.51 20.59
N ILE A 113 -8.56 5.34 20.01
CA ILE A 113 -9.25 6.42 20.74
C ILE A 113 -10.21 5.85 21.78
N VAL A 114 -11.00 4.84 21.43
CA VAL A 114 -11.94 4.20 22.36
C VAL A 114 -11.19 3.54 23.52
N LEU A 115 -10.10 2.82 23.26
CA LEU A 115 -9.26 2.21 24.29
C LEU A 115 -8.62 3.26 25.20
N LEU A 116 -8.18 4.39 24.65
CA LEU A 116 -7.61 5.48 25.44
C LEU A 116 -8.65 6.13 26.36
N ALA A 117 -9.91 6.22 25.92
CA ALA A 117 -11.02 6.74 26.70
C ALA A 117 -11.59 5.73 27.73
N SER A 118 -11.15 4.48 27.70
CA SER A 118 -11.66 3.43 28.58
C SER A 118 -10.97 3.43 29.95
N ASN A 119 -11.73 3.18 31.03
CA ASN A 119 -11.22 3.07 32.42
C ASN A 119 -10.56 1.71 32.72
N LEU A 120 -9.88 1.11 31.74
CA LEU A 120 -9.13 -0.14 31.94
C LEU A 120 -7.89 0.10 32.83
N LEU A 121 -7.34 -0.96 33.43
CA LEU A 121 -6.10 -0.87 34.22
C LEU A 121 -4.96 -0.30 33.35
N ILE A 122 -4.30 0.75 33.86
CA ILE A 122 -3.31 1.56 33.12
C ILE A 122 -2.21 0.70 32.47
N GLU A 123 -1.74 -0.35 33.14
CA GLU A 123 -0.65 -1.21 32.66
C GLU A 123 -1.02 -1.98 31.38
N HIS A 124 -2.21 -2.61 31.33
CA HIS A 124 -2.67 -3.33 30.14
C HIS A 124 -3.04 -2.39 28.99
N ILE A 125 -3.50 -1.17 29.28
CA ILE A 125 -3.78 -0.17 28.25
C ILE A 125 -2.49 0.16 27.49
N ILE A 126 -1.38 0.40 28.17
CA ILE A 126 -0.12 0.81 27.52
C ILE A 126 0.39 -0.28 26.56
N GLU A 127 0.40 -1.54 26.98
CA GLU A 127 0.84 -2.66 26.14
C GLU A 127 -0.03 -2.82 24.89
N ILE A 128 -1.36 -2.79 25.05
CA ILE A 128 -2.31 -2.92 23.94
C ILE A 128 -2.18 -1.74 22.98
N GLN A 129 -2.04 -0.51 23.49
CA GLN A 129 -1.86 0.71 22.68
C GLN A 129 -0.54 0.66 21.88
N LEU A 130 0.54 0.16 22.47
CA LEU A 130 1.82 0.01 21.78
C LEU A 130 1.72 -1.01 20.63
N LEU A 131 1.08 -2.16 20.87
CA LEU A 131 0.84 -3.18 19.83
C LEU A 131 -0.04 -2.65 18.70
N LEU A 132 -1.11 -1.92 19.05
CA LEU A 132 -2.04 -1.35 18.08
C LEU A 132 -1.37 -0.22 17.26
N ALA A 133 -0.53 0.60 17.89
CA ALA A 133 0.27 1.61 17.19
C ALA A 133 1.27 0.97 16.20
N LEU A 134 1.96 -0.11 16.60
CA LEU A 134 2.84 -0.86 15.70
C LEU A 134 2.07 -1.46 14.52
N ALA A 135 0.89 -2.07 14.79
CA ALA A 135 0.03 -2.60 13.74
C ALA A 135 -0.46 -1.51 12.77
N LEU A 136 -0.76 -0.31 13.27
CA LEU A 136 -1.13 0.84 12.45
C LEU A 136 0.01 1.24 11.51
N VAL A 137 1.25 1.30 12.01
CA VAL A 137 2.42 1.61 11.17
C VAL A 137 2.58 0.59 10.05
N VAL A 138 2.48 -0.70 10.36
CA VAL A 138 2.54 -1.77 9.35
C VAL A 138 1.42 -1.63 8.31
N THR A 139 0.20 -1.33 8.77
CA THR A 139 -0.98 -1.12 7.90
C THR A 139 -0.80 0.07 6.95
N VAL A 140 -0.21 1.18 7.43
CA VAL A 140 0.13 2.35 6.61
C VAL A 140 1.15 2.00 5.54
N LEU A 141 2.20 1.26 5.91
CA LEU A 141 3.23 0.81 4.96
C LEU A 141 2.64 -0.11 3.90
N GLU A 142 1.76 -1.04 4.28
CA GLU A 142 1.05 -1.91 3.35
C GLU A 142 0.19 -1.10 2.37
N TYR A 143 -0.61 -0.16 2.88
CA TYR A 143 -1.47 0.71 2.07
C TYR A 143 -0.66 1.50 1.03
N GLU A 144 0.39 2.19 1.45
CA GLU A 144 1.24 2.98 0.55
C GLU A 144 1.99 2.10 -0.46
N SER A 145 2.38 0.89 -0.06
CA SER A 145 2.99 -0.09 -0.96
C SER A 145 2.01 -0.53 -2.05
N ILE A 146 0.78 -0.91 -1.68
CA ILE A 146 -0.25 -1.32 -2.64
C ILE A 146 -0.55 -0.14 -3.59
N LYS A 147 -0.78 1.06 -3.05
CA LYS A 147 -1.05 2.28 -3.83
C LYS A 147 0.05 2.56 -4.86
N ARG A 148 1.32 2.46 -4.48
CA ARG A 148 2.47 2.68 -5.39
C ARG A 148 2.55 1.60 -6.46
N LEU A 149 2.32 0.32 -6.09
CA LEU A 149 2.34 -0.78 -7.03
C LEU A 149 1.23 -0.62 -8.08
N ARG A 150 0.03 -0.20 -7.67
CA ARG A 150 -1.10 0.05 -8.59
C ARG A 150 -0.81 1.16 -9.59
N LYS A 151 -0.28 2.30 -9.13
CA LYS A 151 0.15 3.39 -10.04
C LYS A 151 1.17 2.90 -11.07
N TYR A 152 2.09 2.03 -10.66
CA TYR A 152 3.06 1.43 -11.57
C TYR A 152 2.38 0.50 -12.60
N ILE A 153 1.40 -0.31 -12.18
CA ILE A 153 0.63 -1.18 -13.09
C ILE A 153 -0.14 -0.35 -14.13
N GLU A 154 -0.80 0.72 -13.69
CA GLU A 154 -1.55 1.64 -14.55
C GLU A 154 -0.63 2.30 -15.60
N ALA A 155 0.52 2.82 -15.16
CA ALA A 155 1.51 3.42 -16.05
C ALA A 155 2.08 2.41 -17.06
N ARG A 156 2.24 1.15 -16.66
CA ARG A 156 2.66 0.05 -17.55
C ARG A 156 1.60 -0.25 -18.61
N ARG A 157 0.34 -0.41 -18.22
CA ARG A 157 -0.77 -0.66 -19.16
C ARG A 157 -0.91 0.47 -20.19
N GLY A 158 -0.73 1.73 -19.79
CA GLY A 158 -0.77 2.88 -20.69
C GLY A 158 0.38 2.90 -21.72
N THR A 159 1.53 2.32 -21.38
CA THR A 159 2.69 2.23 -22.28
C THR A 159 2.50 1.10 -23.30
N ASP A 160 2.10 -0.09 -22.85
CA ASP A 160 1.85 -1.26 -23.72
C ASP A 160 0.72 -0.97 -24.74
N GLY A 161 -0.31 -0.21 -24.35
CA GLY A 161 -1.39 0.20 -25.25
C GLY A 161 -0.95 1.15 -26.37
N ASN A 162 -0.05 2.09 -26.07
CA ASN A 162 0.49 3.02 -27.05
C ASN A 162 1.44 2.35 -28.06
N GLU A 163 2.21 1.35 -27.62
CA GLU A 163 3.07 0.56 -28.52
C GLU A 163 2.26 -0.35 -29.46
N SER A 164 1.05 -0.77 -29.07
CA SER A 164 0.17 -1.58 -29.94
C SER A 164 -0.56 -0.80 -31.03
N LEU A 165 -0.60 0.53 -30.93
CA LEU A 165 -1.29 1.44 -31.86
C LEU A 165 -0.35 2.20 -32.81
N ALA A 166 0.97 2.06 -32.63
CA ALA A 166 2.01 2.65 -33.48
C ALA A 166 2.52 1.65 -34.51
#